data_AF-I8RFZ6-F1
#
_entry.id   AF-I8RFZ6-F1
#
_cell.length_a   1.000
_cell.length_b   1.000
_cell.length_c   1.000
_cell.angle_alpha   90.00
_cell.angle_beta   90.00
_cell.angle_gamma   90.00
#
_symmetry.space_group_name_H-M   'P 1'
#
loop_
_entity.id
_entity.type
_entity.pdbx_description
1 polymer ?
#
loop_
_entity_poly.entity_id
_entity_poly.type
_entity_poly.pdbx_seq_one_letter_code
_entity_poly.pdbx_strand_id
1 'polypeptide(L)'
;MIPADDSVRLLNAVMERIDYSKLYAAYSRMGRIERSPKRLFKILVYGYMNGLYSSRKLERACRRDVNFMYLLGREKAPDHATIARFRSERLTEVVDDLFTQLVRLLAAADELSLTSVFIDGTKLETNANRYSFVWKKSTQKNEEKLQEKMKIELPARRRRLGCAFMSVRRSRPKI
;
A
#
# COMPACT_ATOMS: atom_id res chain seq x y z
N MET A 1 14.73 6.20 -29.05
CA MET A 1 15.86 5.74 -28.23
C MET A 1 15.84 6.55 -26.94
N ILE A 2 15.97 5.92 -25.76
CA ILE A 2 15.94 6.66 -24.48
C ILE A 2 17.27 7.41 -24.32
N PRO A 3 17.26 8.74 -24.08
CA PRO A 3 18.47 9.55 -23.87
C PRO A 3 19.39 8.96 -22.79
N ALA A 4 20.69 9.21 -22.88
CA ALA A 4 21.66 8.71 -21.90
C ALA A 4 21.44 9.33 -20.50
N ASP A 5 20.97 10.58 -20.47
CA ASP A 5 20.70 11.37 -19.27
C ASP A 5 19.24 11.23 -18.76
N ASP A 6 18.49 10.26 -19.28
CA ASP A 6 17.11 10.04 -18.82
C ASP A 6 17.09 9.45 -17.40
N SER A 7 16.26 10.02 -16.53
CA SER A 7 16.03 9.57 -15.15
C SER A 7 15.78 8.06 -15.00
N VAL A 8 15.18 7.41 -16.00
CA VAL A 8 14.91 5.97 -15.99
C VAL A 8 16.21 5.14 -15.96
N ARG A 9 17.28 5.63 -16.61
CA ARG A 9 18.59 4.96 -16.64
C ARG A 9 19.30 5.07 -15.31
N LEU A 10 19.30 6.28 -14.73
CA LEU A 10 19.84 6.52 -13.40
C LEU A 10 19.13 5.65 -12.37
N LEU A 11 17.79 5.66 -12.38
CA LEU A 11 17.01 4.81 -11.50
C LEU A 11 17.37 3.34 -11.70
N ASN A 12 17.45 2.86 -12.94
CA ASN A 12 17.80 1.48 -13.21
C ASN A 12 19.17 1.11 -12.60
N ALA A 13 20.18 1.98 -12.74
CA ALA A 13 21.50 1.79 -12.18
C ALA A 13 21.51 1.79 -10.64
N VAL A 14 20.78 2.71 -10.00
CA VAL A 14 20.63 2.75 -8.53
C VAL A 14 19.94 1.49 -8.02
N MET A 15 18.86 1.08 -8.68
CA MET A 15 18.11 -0.13 -8.34
C MET A 15 18.93 -1.42 -8.53
N GLU A 16 19.98 -1.44 -9.35
CA GLU A 16 20.88 -2.60 -9.44
C GLU A 16 21.74 -2.80 -8.18
N ARG A 17 21.91 -1.76 -7.34
CA ARG A 17 22.74 -1.80 -6.12
C ARG A 17 21.99 -2.23 -4.86
N ILE A 18 20.67 -2.41 -4.94
CA ILE A 18 19.81 -2.78 -3.81
C ILE A 18 19.86 -4.30 -3.58
N ASP A 19 19.84 -4.72 -2.31
CA ASP A 19 19.71 -6.13 -1.94
C ASP A 19 18.24 -6.56 -1.95
N TYR A 20 17.90 -7.43 -2.90
CA TYR A 20 16.55 -7.99 -3.08
C TYR A 20 16.37 -9.35 -2.40
N SER A 21 17.33 -9.84 -1.62
CA SER A 21 17.29 -11.19 -1.04
C SER A 21 16.02 -11.45 -0.22
N LYS A 22 15.64 -10.49 0.63
CA LYS A 22 14.39 -10.55 1.41
C LYS A 22 13.15 -10.56 0.52
N LEU A 23 13.17 -9.80 -0.57
CA LEU A 23 12.08 -9.76 -1.55
C LEU A 23 11.89 -11.10 -2.23
N TYR A 24 12.97 -11.71 -2.72
CA TYR A 24 12.88 -13.03 -3.34
C TYR A 24 12.39 -14.09 -2.36
N ALA A 25 12.87 -14.08 -1.11
CA ALA A 25 12.43 -15.02 -0.09
C ALA A 25 10.93 -14.90 0.23
N ALA A 26 10.43 -13.67 0.38
CA ALA A 26 9.00 -13.42 0.63
C ALA A 26 8.13 -13.75 -0.59
N TYR A 27 8.59 -13.41 -1.80
CA TYR A 27 7.84 -13.60 -3.04
C TYR A 27 7.77 -15.07 -3.47
N SER A 28 8.84 -15.85 -3.27
CA SER A 28 8.89 -17.27 -3.61
C SER A 28 7.89 -18.12 -2.81
N ARG A 29 7.46 -17.65 -1.63
CA ARG A 29 6.45 -18.34 -0.81
C ARG A 29 5.03 -18.22 -1.38
N MET A 30 4.80 -17.34 -2.36
CA MET A 30 3.48 -17.12 -2.97
C MET A 30 3.17 -18.01 -4.19
N GLY A 31 4.01 -19.00 -4.49
CA GLY A 31 3.80 -19.95 -5.58
C GLY A 31 4.57 -19.59 -6.86
N ARG A 32 4.02 -19.93 -8.04
CA ARG A 32 4.73 -19.79 -9.32
C ARG A 32 5.06 -18.31 -9.59
N ILE A 33 6.35 -18.01 -9.67
CA ILE A 33 6.86 -16.67 -9.97
C ILE A 33 6.69 -16.42 -11.47
N GLU A 34 5.59 -15.80 -11.87
CA GLU A 34 5.37 -15.46 -13.28
C GLU A 34 6.22 -14.25 -13.73
N ARG A 35 6.63 -13.38 -12.80
CA ARG A 35 7.33 -12.11 -13.09
C ARG A 35 8.41 -11.83 -12.07
N SER A 36 9.50 -11.19 -12.49
CA SER A 36 10.60 -10.85 -11.58
C SER A 36 10.14 -9.80 -10.55
N PRO A 37 10.21 -10.09 -9.23
CA PRO A 37 9.80 -9.13 -8.20
C PRO A 37 10.70 -7.89 -8.19
N LYS A 38 11.98 -8.00 -8.59
CA LYS A 38 12.88 -6.87 -8.79
C LYS A 38 12.34 -5.89 -9.83
N ARG A 39 11.85 -6.37 -10.98
CA ARG A 39 11.28 -5.51 -12.03
C ARG A 39 9.98 -4.84 -11.56
N LEU A 40 9.12 -5.56 -10.85
CA LEU A 40 7.90 -5.01 -10.26
C LEU A 40 8.22 -3.86 -9.29
N PHE A 41 9.26 -4.01 -8.47
CA PHE A 41 9.73 -2.96 -7.59
C PHE A 41 10.23 -1.73 -8.36
N LYS A 42 11.05 -1.90 -9.41
CA LYS A 42 11.53 -0.78 -10.24
C LYS A 42 10.38 0.04 -10.85
N ILE A 43 9.36 -0.64 -11.37
CA ILE A 43 8.17 0.00 -11.95
C ILE A 43 7.42 0.80 -10.89
N LEU A 44 7.32 0.26 -9.67
CA LEU A 44 6.65 0.91 -8.56
C LEU A 44 7.36 2.21 -8.17
N VAL A 45 8.69 2.16 -7.99
CA VAL A 45 9.50 3.33 -7.65
C VAL A 45 9.44 4.38 -8.77
N TYR A 46 9.68 4.00 -10.03
CA TYR A 46 9.61 4.93 -11.17
C TYR A 46 8.22 5.53 -11.32
N GLY A 47 7.18 4.71 -11.12
CA GLY A 47 5.80 5.15 -11.09
C GLY A 47 5.55 6.24 -10.06
N TYR A 48 6.03 6.05 -8.84
CA TYR A 48 5.84 7.01 -7.75
C TYR A 48 6.62 8.31 -7.97
N MET A 49 7.82 8.24 -8.55
CA MET A 49 8.58 9.42 -8.98
C MET A 49 7.81 10.26 -10.02
N ASN A 50 6.99 9.61 -10.85
CA ASN A 50 6.17 10.26 -11.87
C ASN A 50 4.71 10.53 -11.41
N GLY A 51 4.40 10.40 -10.11
CA GLY A 51 3.05 10.64 -9.56
C GLY A 51 2.00 9.58 -9.96
N LEU A 52 2.43 8.40 -10.42
CA LEU A 52 1.55 7.30 -10.84
C LEU A 52 1.35 6.28 -9.71
N TYR A 53 0.33 6.50 -8.88
CA TYR A 53 0.04 5.64 -7.73
C TYR A 53 -1.00 4.53 -7.97
N SER A 54 -1.79 4.64 -9.04
CA SER A 54 -2.84 3.67 -9.37
C SER A 54 -2.26 2.47 -10.11
N SER A 55 -2.56 1.25 -9.67
CA SER A 55 -2.13 0.01 -10.35
C SER A 55 -2.57 -0.05 -11.81
N ARG A 56 -3.78 0.43 -12.13
CA ARG A 56 -4.27 0.54 -13.52
C ARG A 56 -3.54 1.61 -14.34
N LYS A 57 -3.13 2.72 -13.70
CA LYS A 57 -2.28 3.72 -14.37
C LYS A 57 -0.90 3.13 -14.67
N LEU A 58 -0.31 2.41 -13.71
CA LEU A 58 0.98 1.73 -13.89
C LEU A 58 0.93 0.67 -14.99
N GLU A 59 -0.12 -0.16 -15.02
CA GLU A 59 -0.32 -1.14 -16.10
C GLU A 59 -0.38 -0.46 -17.48
N ARG A 60 -1.12 0.64 -17.61
CA ARG A 60 -1.19 1.41 -18.87
C ARG A 60 0.17 2.02 -19.24
N ALA A 61 0.89 2.56 -18.28
CA ALA A 61 2.24 3.12 -18.50
C ALA A 61 3.20 2.02 -18.98
N CYS A 62 3.19 0.84 -18.35
CA CYS A 62 3.98 -0.33 -18.76
C CYS A 62 3.74 -0.77 -20.21
N ARG A 63 2.56 -0.46 -20.79
CA ARG A 63 2.21 -0.81 -22.17
C ARG A 63 2.45 0.30 -23.18
N ARG A 64 2.56 1.55 -22.77
CA ARG A 64 2.55 2.71 -23.68
C ARG A 64 3.80 3.58 -23.57
N ASP A 65 4.43 3.60 -22.41
CA ASP A 65 5.56 4.47 -22.11
C ASP A 65 6.87 3.69 -22.28
N VAL A 66 7.76 4.24 -23.11
CA VAL A 66 9.06 3.64 -23.45
C VAL A 66 9.98 3.50 -22.22
N ASN A 67 9.87 4.38 -21.24
CA ASN A 67 10.68 4.33 -20.03
C ASN A 67 10.27 3.15 -19.15
N PHE A 68 8.98 2.90 -19.01
CA PHE A 68 8.49 1.70 -18.32
C PHE A 68 8.82 0.41 -19.09
N MET A 69 8.74 0.43 -20.42
CA MET A 69 9.16 -0.70 -21.26
C MET A 69 10.65 -1.03 -21.08
N TYR A 70 11.50 -0.01 -20.95
CA TYR A 70 12.92 -0.20 -20.68
C TYR A 70 13.17 -0.89 -19.32
N LEU A 71 12.46 -0.49 -18.26
CA LEU A 71 12.56 -1.13 -16.95
C LEU A 71 12.07 -2.59 -16.96
N LEU A 72 11.05 -2.89 -17.77
CA LEU A 72 10.56 -4.25 -18.00
C LEU A 72 11.53 -5.10 -18.82
N GLY A 73 12.30 -4.48 -19.72
CA GLY A 73 13.17 -5.18 -20.65
C GLY A 73 12.37 -6.07 -21.60
N ARG A 74 12.63 -7.39 -21.56
CA ARG A 74 11.93 -8.38 -22.40
C ARG A 74 10.69 -8.99 -21.74
N GLU A 75 10.37 -8.61 -20.50
CA GLU A 75 9.18 -9.13 -19.82
C GLU A 75 7.89 -8.45 -20.31
N LYS A 76 6.80 -9.23 -20.35
CA LYS A 76 5.47 -8.70 -20.65
C LYS A 76 4.99 -7.79 -19.53
N ALA A 77 4.41 -6.65 -19.89
CA ALA A 77 3.78 -5.70 -18.97
C ALA A 77 2.86 -6.40 -17.95
N PRO A 78 3.03 -6.14 -16.64
CA PRO A 78 2.21 -6.75 -15.59
C PRO A 78 0.79 -6.20 -15.63
N ASP A 79 -0.17 -7.06 -15.29
CA ASP A 79 -1.55 -6.64 -15.09
C ASP A 79 -1.71 -5.87 -13.76
N HIS A 80 -2.69 -4.97 -13.67
CA HIS A 80 -2.96 -4.20 -12.45
C HIS A 80 -3.17 -5.10 -11.23
N ALA A 81 -3.76 -6.29 -11.39
CA ALA A 81 -3.94 -7.25 -10.30
C ALA A 81 -2.60 -7.76 -9.75
N THR A 82 -1.60 -7.95 -10.63
CA THR A 82 -0.25 -8.35 -10.21
C THR A 82 0.44 -7.22 -9.44
N ILE A 83 0.33 -5.99 -9.93
CA ILE A 83 0.87 -4.80 -9.24
C ILE A 83 0.18 -4.60 -7.87
N ALA A 84 -1.14 -4.79 -7.81
CA ALA A 84 -1.90 -4.65 -6.58
C ALA A 84 -1.53 -5.74 -5.55
N ARG A 85 -1.37 -7.00 -5.99
CA ARG A 85 -0.88 -8.08 -5.12
C ARG A 85 0.55 -7.84 -4.65
N PHE A 86 1.43 -7.33 -5.51
CA PHE A 86 2.79 -6.95 -5.14
C PHE A 86 2.81 -5.87 -4.05
N ARG A 87 1.83 -4.96 -4.05
CA ARG A 87 1.64 -3.91 -3.03
C ARG A 87 0.86 -4.36 -1.78
N SER A 88 0.37 -5.59 -1.75
CA SER A 88 -0.47 -6.04 -0.63
C SER A 88 0.31 -6.13 0.68
N GLU A 89 -0.42 -6.11 1.80
CA GLU A 89 0.12 -6.07 3.17
C GLU A 89 1.21 -7.12 3.46
N ARG A 90 1.18 -8.25 2.74
CA ARG A 90 2.15 -9.34 2.90
C ARG A 90 3.59 -8.98 2.53
N LEU A 91 3.78 -7.96 1.69
CA LEU A 91 5.09 -7.53 1.22
C LEU A 91 5.47 -6.13 1.71
N THR A 92 4.61 -5.48 2.50
CA THR A 92 4.83 -4.10 2.97
C THR A 92 6.15 -3.98 3.71
N GLU A 93 6.42 -4.85 4.68
CA GLU A 93 7.67 -4.81 5.46
C GLU A 93 8.92 -4.95 4.59
N VAL A 94 8.84 -5.77 3.54
CA VAL A 94 9.97 -6.00 2.63
C VAL A 94 10.15 -4.82 1.67
N VAL A 95 9.05 -4.24 1.21
CA VAL A 95 9.05 -3.03 0.39
C VAL A 95 9.63 -1.85 1.19
N ASP A 96 9.28 -1.72 2.46
CA ASP A 96 9.80 -0.69 3.37
C ASP A 96 11.31 -0.85 3.60
N ASP A 97 11.81 -2.08 3.74
CA ASP A 97 13.25 -2.38 3.80
C ASP A 97 13.97 -1.93 2.52
N LEU A 98 13.43 -2.25 1.34
CA LEU A 98 14.00 -1.83 0.06
C LEU A 98 13.99 -0.31 -0.12
N PHE A 99 12.91 0.37 0.30
CA PHE A 99 12.85 1.84 0.30
C PHE A 99 13.88 2.43 1.26
N THR A 100 14.08 1.82 2.43
CA THR A 100 15.11 2.23 3.39
C THR A 100 16.50 2.10 2.78
N GLN A 101 16.79 0.99 2.09
CA GLN A 101 18.04 0.80 1.37
C GLN A 101 18.25 1.87 0.29
N LEU A 102 17.19 2.19 -0.48
CA LEU A 102 17.23 3.25 -1.49
C LEU A 102 17.56 4.61 -0.87
N VAL A 103 16.88 5.00 0.21
CA VAL A 103 17.13 6.27 0.90
C VAL A 103 18.56 6.32 1.45
N ARG A 104 19.07 5.22 2.01
CA ARG A 104 20.46 5.14 2.46
C ARG A 104 21.47 5.31 1.32
N LEU A 105 21.21 4.72 0.16
CA LEU A 105 22.07 4.88 -1.02
C LEU A 105 22.11 6.34 -1.49
N LEU A 106 20.95 7.01 -1.50
CA LEU A 106 20.85 8.41 -1.88
C LEU A 106 21.53 9.33 -0.84
N ALA A 107 21.37 9.05 0.45
CA ALA A 107 22.06 9.77 1.51
C ALA A 107 23.59 9.58 1.45
N ALA A 108 24.07 8.38 1.16
CA ALA A 108 25.50 8.11 0.99
C ALA A 108 26.11 8.77 -0.25
N ALA A 109 25.28 9.12 -1.24
CA ALA A 109 25.70 9.87 -2.42
C ALA A 109 25.72 11.38 -2.20
N ASP A 110 25.41 11.87 -0.98
CA ASP A 110 25.26 13.29 -0.61
C ASP A 110 24.16 14.04 -1.41
N GLU A 111 23.30 13.29 -2.11
CA GLU A 111 22.15 13.81 -2.87
C GLU A 111 20.94 14.08 -1.97
N LEU A 112 21.00 13.67 -0.70
CA LEU A 112 19.99 13.94 0.32
C LEU A 112 20.63 14.57 1.56
N SER A 113 20.28 15.83 1.81
CA SER A 113 20.45 16.45 3.13
C SER A 113 19.47 15.81 4.12
N LEU A 114 19.93 14.85 4.92
CA LEU A 114 19.16 14.30 6.05
C LEU A 114 19.00 15.31 7.20
N THR A 115 19.68 16.46 7.12
CA THR A 115 19.70 17.52 8.13
C THR A 115 18.35 18.27 8.21
N SER A 116 17.58 18.29 7.13
CA SER A 116 16.26 18.92 7.07
C SER A 116 15.24 17.99 6.45
N VAL A 117 14.64 17.12 7.27
CA VAL A 117 13.46 16.36 6.87
C VAL A 117 12.27 17.32 6.84
N PHE A 118 11.99 17.91 5.68
CA PHE A 118 10.73 18.60 5.45
C PHE A 118 9.64 17.53 5.31
N ILE A 119 9.00 17.19 6.42
CA ILE A 119 7.71 16.49 6.41
C ILE A 119 6.67 17.53 5.98
N ASP A 120 6.63 17.87 4.69
CA ASP A 120 5.45 18.53 4.16
C ASP A 120 4.32 17.51 4.29
N GLY A 121 3.34 17.83 5.14
CA GLY A 121 2.27 16.94 5.53
C GLY A 121 1.35 16.63 4.36
N THR A 122 1.82 15.84 3.39
CA THR A 122 0.97 15.26 2.37
C THR A 122 0.15 14.19 3.07
N LYS A 123 -1.11 14.51 3.39
CA LYS A 123 -2.10 13.51 3.80
C LYS A 123 -2.30 12.52 2.66
N LEU A 124 -1.46 11.48 2.62
CA LEU A 124 -1.70 10.31 1.80
C LEU A 124 -2.81 9.52 2.47
N GLU A 125 -4.04 9.76 2.03
CA GLU A 125 -5.22 8.94 2.37
C GLU A 125 -5.01 7.51 1.83
N THR A 126 -4.24 6.70 2.55
CA THR A 126 -4.08 5.26 2.30
C THR A 126 -5.39 4.58 2.67
N ASN A 127 -6.29 4.42 1.71
CA ASN A 127 -7.52 3.62 1.81
C ASN A 127 -8.25 3.73 3.16
N ALA A 128 -8.33 4.93 3.72
CA ALA A 128 -9.40 5.25 4.64
C ALA A 128 -10.62 5.40 3.74
N ASN A 129 -11.68 4.61 3.99
CA ASN A 129 -12.99 4.92 3.45
C ASN A 129 -13.20 6.44 3.64
N ARG A 130 -13.44 7.19 2.55
CA ARG A 130 -13.64 8.65 2.56
C ARG A 130 -14.72 9.13 3.55
N TYR A 131 -15.44 8.19 4.16
CA TYR A 131 -16.46 8.37 5.18
C TYR A 131 -16.10 7.84 6.59
N SER A 132 -14.83 7.57 6.91
CA SER A 132 -14.46 7.11 8.27
C SER A 132 -14.37 8.25 9.30
N PHE A 133 -14.54 9.51 8.87
CA PHE A 133 -14.70 10.63 9.79
C PHE A 133 -16.15 10.72 10.25
N VAL A 134 -16.47 10.04 11.35
CA VAL A 134 -17.75 10.15 12.04
C VAL A 134 -17.61 11.04 13.27
N TRP A 135 -18.39 12.13 13.29
CA TRP A 135 -18.46 13.04 14.43
C TRP A 135 -18.88 12.29 15.70
N LYS A 136 -18.13 12.46 16.80
CA LYS A 136 -18.41 11.82 18.11
C LYS A 136 -19.89 11.93 18.53
N LYS A 137 -20.51 13.09 18.32
CA LYS A 137 -21.96 13.30 18.59
C LYS A 137 -22.87 12.40 17.76
N SER A 138 -22.55 12.18 16.49
CA SER A 138 -23.31 11.29 15.62
C SER A 138 -23.15 9.84 16.03
N THR A 139 -21.95 9.42 16.43
CA THR A 139 -21.68 8.07 16.92
C THR A 139 -22.45 7.79 18.21
N GLN A 140 -22.45 8.75 19.15
CA GLN A 140 -23.19 8.66 20.42
C GLN A 140 -24.71 8.60 20.19
N LYS A 141 -25.26 9.46 19.33
CA LYS A 141 -26.69 9.44 18.97
C LYS A 141 -27.12 8.12 18.31
N ASN A 142 -26.28 7.56 17.45
CA ASN A 142 -26.57 6.28 16.80
C ASN A 142 -26.43 5.10 17.77
N GLU A 143 -25.48 5.16 18.71
CA GLU A 143 -25.34 4.17 19.78
C GLU A 143 -26.56 4.16 20.71
N GLU A 144 -27.06 5.33 21.12
CA GLU A 144 -28.30 5.47 21.92
C GLU A 144 -29.51 4.87 21.20
N LYS A 145 -29.68 5.20 19.90
CA LYS A 145 -30.75 4.63 19.07
C LYS A 145 -30.62 3.11 18.91
N LEU A 146 -29.40 2.59 18.78
CA LEU A 146 -29.15 1.15 18.68
C LEU A 146 -29.50 0.45 19.99
N GLN A 147 -29.13 1.04 21.13
CA GLN A 147 -29.49 0.52 22.46
C GLN A 147 -31.00 0.50 22.67
N GLU A 148 -31.71 1.54 22.25
CA GLU A 148 -33.17 1.60 22.34
C GLU A 148 -33.86 0.54 21.47
N LYS A 149 -33.40 0.37 20.22
CA LYS A 149 -33.87 -0.72 19.35
C LYS A 149 -33.56 -2.10 19.94
N MET A 150 -32.38 -2.29 20.52
CA MET A 150 -32.01 -3.52 21.21
C MET A 150 -32.95 -3.83 22.38
N LYS A 151 -33.33 -2.83 23.19
CA LYS A 151 -34.29 -3.03 24.30
C LYS A 151 -35.67 -3.48 23.83
N ILE A 152 -36.10 -3.07 22.63
CA ILE A 152 -37.40 -3.44 22.06
C ILE A 152 -37.34 -4.80 21.35
N GLU A 153 -36.33 -5.02 20.51
CA GLU A 153 -36.24 -6.20 19.66
C GLU A 153 -35.71 -7.43 20.41
N LEU A 154 -34.76 -7.28 21.34
CA LEU A 154 -34.16 -8.43 22.03
C LEU A 154 -35.16 -9.22 22.88
N PRO A 155 -36.11 -8.62 23.63
CA PRO A 155 -37.16 -9.38 24.32
C PRO A 155 -38.08 -10.14 23.37
N ALA A 156 -38.46 -9.53 22.25
CA ALA A 156 -39.30 -10.17 21.23
C ALA A 156 -38.57 -11.35 20.57
N ARG A 157 -37.28 -11.20 20.29
CA ARG A 157 -36.42 -12.25 19.70
C ARG A 157 -36.08 -13.35 20.70
N ARG A 158 -35.91 -13.00 21.99
CA ARG A 158 -35.73 -13.95 23.10
C ARG A 158 -36.93 -14.86 23.30
N ARG A 159 -38.17 -14.33 23.23
CA ARG A 159 -39.39 -15.16 23.29
C ARG A 159 -39.50 -16.12 22.10
N ARG A 160 -39.01 -15.71 20.93
CA ARG A 160 -39.08 -16.49 19.70
C ARG A 160 -38.03 -17.62 19.63
N LEU A 161 -36.85 -17.42 20.24
CA LEU A 161 -35.71 -18.34 20.12
C LEU A 161 -35.32 -19.04 21.44
N GLY A 162 -36.01 -18.76 22.54
CA GLY A 162 -35.76 -19.40 23.85
C GLY A 162 -34.39 -19.13 24.49
N CYS A 163 -33.53 -18.30 23.89
CA CYS A 163 -32.16 -18.07 24.35
C CYS A 163 -31.98 -16.73 25.09
N ALA A 164 -31.26 -16.74 26.21
CA ALA A 164 -30.87 -15.52 26.93
C ALA A 164 -29.62 -14.88 26.30
N PHE A 165 -29.75 -13.69 25.72
CA PHE A 165 -28.60 -12.91 25.25
C PHE A 165 -27.97 -12.12 26.41
N MET A 166 -26.72 -12.42 26.73
CA MET A 166 -25.94 -11.70 27.74
C MET A 166 -25.28 -10.49 27.07
N SER A 167 -25.57 -9.27 27.55
CA SER A 167 -24.95 -8.05 27.06
C SER A 167 -23.52 -7.95 27.59
N VAL A 168 -22.53 -8.20 26.73
CA VAL A 168 -21.12 -7.98 27.08
C VAL A 168 -20.84 -6.47 27.01
N ARG A 169 -20.73 -5.82 28.18
CA ARG A 169 -20.21 -4.44 28.27
C ARG A 169 -18.72 -4.46 27.92
N ARG A 170 -18.37 -4.16 26.66
CA ARG A 170 -16.97 -3.84 26.31
C ARG A 170 -16.68 -2.41 26.76
N SER A 171 -16.02 -2.24 27.91
CA SER A 171 -15.36 -0.97 28.23
C SER A 171 -14.18 -0.79 27.29
N ARG A 172 -14.22 0.24 26.43
CA ARG A 172 -13.04 0.64 25.65
C ARG A 172 -12.19 1.58 26.51
N PRO A 173 -10.87 1.35 26.65
CA PRO A 173 -9.99 2.29 27.33
C PRO A 173 -9.95 3.61 26.55
N LYS A 174 -9.95 4.73 27.28
CA LYS A 174 -9.78 6.08 26.73
C LYS A 174 -8.31 6.23 26.30
N ILE A 175 -8.09 6.50 25.02
CA ILE A 175 -6.85 7.10 24.50
C ILE A 175 -7.05 8.62 24.59
#